data_AF-A0A6I7NSK9-F1
#
_entry.id   AF-A0A6I7NSK9-F1
#
_cell.length_a   1.000
_cell.length_b   1.000
_cell.length_c   1.000
_cell.angle_alpha   90.00
_cell.angle_beta   90.00
_cell.angle_gamma   90.00
#
_symmetry.space_group_name_H-M   'P 1'
#
loop_
_entity.id
_entity.type
_entity.pdbx_description
1 polymer ?
#
loop_
_entity_poly.entity_id
_entity_poly.type
_entity_poly.pdbx_seq_one_letter_code
_entity_poly.pdbx_strand_id
1 'polypeptide(L)'
;MAKKTLNLTINDSIKERAKRIAKSRGISVSQLFEQAVIREEDPEELHLDPESVAYKIYHMIPESEKVDDFDYKEMKEKILKEKYGV
;
A
#
# COMPACT_ATOMS: atom_id res chain seq x y z
N MET A 1 2.03 -9.65 24.45
CA MET A 1 1.64 -10.53 23.33
C MET A 1 2.43 -11.82 23.40
N ALA A 2 1.79 -12.98 23.19
CA ALA A 2 2.50 -14.25 23.11
C ALA A 2 3.25 -14.31 21.77
N LYS A 3 4.56 -14.54 21.81
CA LYS A 3 5.36 -14.75 20.61
C LYS A 3 5.00 -16.12 20.01
N LYS A 4 4.66 -16.15 18.72
CA LYS A 4 4.38 -17.37 17.97
C LYS A 4 5.43 -17.53 16.86
N THR A 5 5.82 -18.77 16.59
CA THR A 5 6.83 -19.08 15.57
C THR A 5 6.14 -19.55 14.29
N LEU A 6 6.56 -19.01 13.15
CA LEU A 6 6.16 -19.43 11.82
C LEU A 6 7.37 -20.06 11.11
N ASN A 7 7.24 -21.31 10.66
CA ASN A 7 8.26 -21.98 9.86
C ASN A 7 7.84 -21.93 8.38
N LEU A 8 8.74 -21.47 7.52
CA LEU A 8 8.48 -21.29 6.08
C LEU A 8 9.51 -22.05 5.26
N THR A 9 9.05 -22.72 4.21
CA THR A 9 9.91 -23.27 3.15
C THR A 9 9.93 -22.28 1.99
N ILE A 10 11.11 -21.76 1.68
CA ILE A 10 11.30 -20.75 0.62
C ILE A 10 12.48 -21.12 -0.26
N ASN A 11 12.50 -20.59 -1.48
CA ASN A 11 13.64 -20.74 -2.37
C ASN A 11 14.91 -20.12 -1.76
N ASP A 12 16.06 -20.79 -1.93
CA ASP A 12 17.33 -20.32 -1.39
C ASP A 12 17.75 -18.93 -1.93
N SER A 13 17.41 -18.63 -3.19
CA SER A 13 17.65 -17.31 -3.79
C SER A 13 16.93 -16.19 -3.03
N ILE A 14 15.71 -16.46 -2.54
CA ILE A 14 14.90 -15.53 -1.75
C ILE A 14 15.49 -15.37 -0.36
N LYS A 15 15.91 -16.47 0.27
CA LYS A 15 16.58 -16.47 1.58
C LYS A 15 17.85 -15.60 1.57
N GLU A 16 18.71 -15.77 0.58
CA GLU A 16 19.96 -15.00 0.46
C GLU A 16 19.71 -13.54 0.11
N ARG A 17 18.65 -13.24 -0.66
CA ARG A 17 18.23 -11.86 -0.91
C ARG A 17 17.70 -11.20 0.37
N ALA A 18 16.85 -11.88 1.13
CA ALA A 18 16.30 -11.36 2.38
C ALA A 18 17.41 -11.04 3.40
N LYS A 19 18.40 -11.93 3.55
CA LYS A 19 19.58 -11.67 4.40
C LYS A 19 20.36 -10.43 3.99
N ARG A 20 20.61 -10.24 2.68
CA ARG A 20 21.31 -9.05 2.18
C ARG A 20 20.57 -7.76 2.50
N ILE A 21 19.26 -7.74 2.30
CA ILE A 21 18.40 -6.59 2.59
C ILE A 21 18.33 -6.32 4.10
N ALA A 22 18.19 -7.36 4.92
CA ALA A 22 18.17 -7.23 6.37
C ALA A 22 19.48 -6.64 6.88
N LYS A 23 20.62 -7.14 6.37
CA LYS A 23 21.97 -6.64 6.70
C LYS A 23 22.16 -5.18 6.30
N SER A 24 21.73 -4.77 5.10
CA SER A 24 21.87 -3.38 4.65
C SER A 24 21.02 -2.40 5.47
N ARG A 25 19.94 -2.89 6.07
CA ARG A 25 19.03 -2.12 6.94
C ARG A 25 19.37 -2.24 8.44
N GLY A 26 20.37 -3.04 8.81
CA GLY A 26 20.75 -3.25 10.22
C GLY A 26 19.67 -3.95 11.06
N ILE A 27 18.76 -4.72 10.43
CA ILE A 27 17.66 -5.42 11.10
C ILE A 27 17.78 -6.95 10.91
N SER A 28 17.03 -7.71 11.70
CA SER A 28 16.91 -9.16 11.52
C SER A 28 16.00 -9.52 10.35
N VAL A 29 16.15 -10.74 9.80
CA VAL A 29 15.29 -11.26 8.73
C VAL A 29 13.84 -11.39 9.21
N SER A 30 13.62 -11.78 10.48
CA SER A 30 12.28 -11.85 11.08
C SER A 30 11.63 -10.47 11.15
N GLN A 31 12.35 -9.43 11.58
CA GLN A 31 11.85 -8.06 11.57
C GLN A 31 11.59 -7.53 10.16
N LEU A 32 12.44 -7.88 9.19
CA LEU A 32 12.20 -7.55 7.79
C LEU A 32 10.89 -8.15 7.29
N PHE A 33 10.61 -9.41 7.66
CA PHE A 33 9.37 -10.09 7.29
C PHE A 33 8.16 -9.48 7.98
N GLU A 34 8.22 -9.23 9.29
CA GLU A 34 7.15 -8.53 10.02
C GLU A 34 6.85 -7.17 9.38
N GLN A 35 7.87 -6.38 9.04
CA GLN A 35 7.68 -5.11 8.33
C GLN A 35 7.09 -5.27 6.94
N ALA A 36 7.46 -6.32 6.20
CA ALA A 36 6.91 -6.57 4.88
C ALA A 36 5.42 -6.91 4.96
N VAL A 37 5.04 -7.76 5.90
CA VAL A 37 3.64 -8.15 6.14
C VAL A 37 2.81 -6.96 6.63
N ILE A 38 3.33 -6.16 7.55
CA ILE A 38 2.66 -4.92 8.01
C ILE A 38 2.49 -3.91 6.86
N ARG A 39 3.44 -3.84 5.92
CA ARG A 39 3.34 -2.95 4.75
C ARG A 39 2.34 -3.45 3.70
N GLU A 40 2.06 -4.76 3.68
CA GLU A 40 1.05 -5.35 2.78
C GLU A 40 -0.36 -5.27 3.36
N GLU A 41 -0.53 -4.89 4.64
CA GLU A 41 -1.85 -4.74 5.27
C GLU A 41 -2.66 -3.52 4.79
N ASP A 42 -2.19 -2.71 3.83
CA ASP A 42 -3.10 -1.84 3.08
C ASP A 42 -2.55 -1.33 1.74
N PRO A 43 -2.88 -1.99 0.61
CA PRO A 43 -2.70 -1.41 -0.71
C PRO A 43 -3.81 -0.41 -1.08
N GLU A 44 -4.91 -0.32 -0.31
CA GLU A 44 -6.13 0.39 -0.74
C GLU A 44 -6.78 1.34 0.29
N GLU A 45 -6.30 1.45 1.53
CA GLU A 45 -6.73 2.59 2.36
C GLU A 45 -6.10 3.91 1.85
N LEU A 46 -6.92 4.67 1.15
CA LEU A 46 -6.67 6.06 0.77
C LEU A 46 -6.50 6.91 2.05
N HIS A 47 -5.30 6.92 2.63
CA HIS A 47 -4.97 7.71 3.82
C HIS A 47 -4.94 9.20 3.47
N LEU A 48 -6.10 9.83 3.49
CA LEU A 48 -6.22 11.28 3.47
C LEU A 48 -5.84 11.82 4.84
N ASP A 49 -5.00 12.84 4.89
CA ASP A 49 -4.67 13.54 6.15
C ASP A 49 -5.97 14.08 6.79
N PRO A 50 -6.29 13.76 8.05
CA PRO A 50 -7.50 14.21 8.74
C PRO A 50 -7.73 15.72 8.73
N GLU A 51 -6.64 16.52 8.67
CA GLU A 51 -6.73 17.99 8.60
C GLU A 51 -6.96 18.51 7.18
N SER A 52 -6.77 17.67 6.17
CA SER A 52 -6.91 18.05 4.77
C SER A 52 -8.36 18.32 4.37
N VAL A 53 -8.54 19.26 3.45
CA VAL A 53 -9.82 19.54 2.81
C VAL A 53 -10.34 18.30 2.06
N ALA A 54 -9.43 17.52 1.47
CA ALA A 54 -9.76 16.28 0.77
C ALA A 54 -10.40 15.24 1.71
N TYR A 55 -9.86 15.06 2.93
CA TYR A 55 -10.43 14.15 3.93
C TYR A 55 -11.86 14.54 4.29
N LYS A 56 -12.11 15.84 4.52
CA LYS A 56 -13.43 16.35 4.88
C LYS A 56 -14.45 16.12 3.76
N ILE A 57 -14.05 16.34 2.50
CA ILE A 57 -14.92 16.10 1.34
C ILE A 57 -15.22 14.61 1.18
N TYR A 58 -14.20 13.75 1.29
CA TYR A 58 -14.34 12.31 1.14
C TYR A 58 -15.30 11.70 2.19
N HIS A 59 -15.25 12.18 3.42
CA HIS A 59 -16.11 11.70 4.51
C HIS A 59 -17.53 12.32 4.51
N MET A 60 -17.80 13.29 3.63
CA MET A 60 -19.15 13.79 3.39
C MET A 60 -19.93 12.92 2.38
N ILE A 61 -19.23 12.07 1.62
CA ILE A 61 -19.85 11.16 0.64
C ILE A 61 -20.37 9.92 1.38
N PRO A 62 -21.64 9.51 1.17
CA PRO A 62 -22.17 8.27 1.74
C PRO A 62 -21.35 7.05 1.29
N GLU A 63 -21.13 6.09 2.19
CA GLU A 63 -20.36 4.85 1.88
C GLU A 63 -20.90 4.11 0.64
N SER A 64 -22.20 4.16 0.38
CA SER A 64 -22.84 3.55 -0.79
C SER A 64 -22.48 4.19 -2.13
N GLU A 65 -21.92 5.40 -2.10
CA GLU A 65 -21.50 6.18 -3.27
C GLU A 65 -19.97 6.28 -3.37
N LYS A 66 -19.25 5.72 -2.39
CA LYS A 66 -17.80 5.52 -2.49
C LYS A 66 -17.56 4.35 -3.41
N VAL A 67 -16.63 4.52 -4.34
CA VAL A 67 -16.37 3.56 -5.40
C VAL A 67 -14.89 3.30 -5.41
N ASP A 68 -14.52 2.07 -5.10
CA ASP A 68 -13.12 1.65 -4.93
C ASP A 68 -12.45 1.28 -6.26
N ASP A 69 -13.23 1.08 -7.32
CA ASP A 69 -12.76 0.58 -8.62
C ASP A 69 -12.80 1.68 -9.70
N PHE A 70 -12.16 2.82 -9.44
CA PHE A 70 -12.08 3.92 -10.41
C PHE A 70 -10.74 3.94 -11.14
N ASP A 71 -10.77 3.80 -12.47
CA ASP A 71 -9.60 4.02 -13.32
C ASP A 71 -9.32 5.52 -13.48
N TYR A 72 -8.55 6.05 -12.53
CA TYR A 72 -8.10 7.45 -12.52
C TYR A 72 -7.30 7.83 -13.77
N LYS A 73 -6.68 6.88 -14.46
CA LYS A 73 -5.89 7.15 -15.65
C LYS A 73 -6.80 7.49 -16.82
N GLU A 74 -7.85 6.70 -17.02
CA GLU A 74 -8.83 6.93 -18.08
C GLU A 74 -9.57 8.27 -17.88
N MET A 75 -9.96 8.59 -16.65
CA MET A 75 -10.62 9.86 -16.33
C MET A 75 -9.73 11.07 -16.62
N LYS A 76 -8.45 11.00 -16.24
CA LYS A 76 -7.50 12.09 -16.47
C LYS A 76 -7.23 12.31 -17.95
N GLU A 77 -7.10 11.23 -18.73
CA GLU A 77 -6.95 11.31 -20.18
C GLU A 77 -8.19 11.92 -20.84
N LYS A 78 -9.39 11.55 -20.40
CA LYS A 78 -10.65 12.10 -20.90
C LYS A 78 -10.79 13.59 -20.62
N ILE A 79 -10.48 14.04 -19.40
CA ILE A 79 -10.55 15.46 -19.02
C ILE A 79 -9.51 16.30 -19.77
N LEU A 80 -8.29 15.78 -19.95
CA LEU A 80 -7.26 16.46 -20.72
C LEU A 80 -7.68 16.61 -22.19
N LYS A 81 -8.31 15.57 -22.77
CA LYS A 81 -8.92 15.61 -24.11
C LYS A 81 -10.02 16.65 -24.23
N GLU A 82 -10.96 16.68 -23.27
CA GLU A 82 -12.09 17.62 -23.31
C GLU A 82 -11.66 19.07 -23.13
N LYS A 83 -10.66 19.32 -22.29
CA LYS A 83 -10.25 20.69 -21.92
C LYS A 83 -9.16 21.29 -22.81
N TYR A 84 -8.28 20.45 -23.35
CA TYR A 84 -7.13 20.88 -24.15
C TYR A 84 -7.06 20.27 -25.55
N GLY A 85 -7.98 19.36 -25.90
CA GLY A 85 -8.11 18.82 -27.27
C GLY A 85 -6.97 17.91 -27.74
N VAL A 86 -6.21 17.30 -26.82
CA VAL A 86 -5.04 16.46 -27.12
C VAL A 86 -5.41 15.01 -27.36
#